data_AF-A0A2W5YC75-F1
#
_entry.id   AF-A0A2W5YC75-F1
#
_cell.length_a   1.000
_cell.length_b   1.000
_cell.length_c   1.000
_cell.angle_alpha   90.00
_cell.angle_beta   90.00
_cell.angle_gamma   90.00
#
_symmetry.space_group_name_H-M   'P 1'
#
loop_
_entity.id
_entity.type
_entity.pdbx_description
1 polymer ?
#
loop_
_entity_poly.entity_id
_entity_poly.type
_entity_poly.pdbx_seq_one_letter_code
_entity_poly.pdbx_strand_id
1 'polypeptide(L)'
;MRASTPSAVHLDLDGAWADMAGALPALDLTSHGPRLRFTTSPQAIETFFREVDPRLGDFILYGSGDFHHLTALWLRRHRETLTLVAFDNHPDWDVRPPRWSCGGWMNRALELPQVERAVVWGCGNFECWWPHQIFGNRKAERAGRLVVHPWTDERPLKASERPGAILRENWREHFANFARELSGENLYVTIDLDCLA
;
A
#
# COMPACT_ATOMS: atom_id res chain seq x y z
N MET A 1 24.11 -9.88 22.67
CA MET A 1 22.63 -9.74 22.77
C MET A 1 22.17 -8.95 21.58
N ARG A 2 21.36 -9.53 20.68
CA ARG A 2 20.60 -8.71 19.71
C ARG A 2 19.56 -7.95 20.53
N ALA A 3 19.56 -6.63 20.47
CA ALA A 3 18.46 -5.85 21.02
C ALA A 3 17.15 -6.36 20.41
N SER A 4 16.14 -6.61 21.24
CA SER A 4 14.81 -6.99 20.75
C SER A 4 14.30 -5.85 19.87
N THR A 5 14.07 -6.12 18.59
CA THR A 5 13.39 -5.17 17.70
C THR A 5 12.03 -4.82 18.31
N PRO A 6 11.66 -3.53 18.39
CA PRO A 6 10.36 -3.14 18.90
C PRO A 6 9.26 -3.74 18.01
N SER A 7 8.17 -4.22 18.60
CA SER A 7 7.05 -4.78 17.84
C SER A 7 6.38 -3.72 16.95
N ALA A 8 6.40 -2.45 17.38
CA ALA A 8 5.85 -1.32 16.65
C ALA A 8 6.82 -0.13 16.66
N VAL A 9 6.87 0.62 15.56
CA VAL A 9 7.72 1.80 15.39
C VAL A 9 6.99 2.91 14.64
N HIS A 10 7.27 4.16 15.00
CA HIS A 10 6.88 5.34 14.24
C HIS A 10 8.10 5.91 13.48
N LEU A 11 8.01 6.00 12.16
CA LEU A 11 9.01 6.65 11.31
C LEU A 11 8.52 8.07 10.97
N ASP A 12 8.99 9.06 11.72
CA ASP A 12 8.57 10.43 11.51
C ASP A 12 9.29 11.04 10.30
N LEU A 13 8.57 11.17 9.19
CA LEU A 13 9.12 11.70 7.93
C LEU A 13 8.76 13.16 7.70
N ASP A 14 7.73 13.68 8.36
CA ASP A 14 7.19 15.01 8.09
C ASP A 14 6.32 15.63 9.20
N GLY A 15 6.30 15.05 10.40
CA GLY A 15 5.53 15.56 11.52
C GLY A 15 4.02 15.32 11.42
N ALA A 16 3.54 14.49 10.47
CA ALA A 16 2.11 14.24 10.27
C ALA A 16 1.40 13.66 11.52
N TRP A 17 2.15 13.03 12.42
CA TRP A 17 1.65 12.34 13.61
C TRP A 17 2.10 12.99 14.91
N ALA A 18 2.31 14.31 14.92
CA ALA A 18 2.76 15.04 16.11
C ALA A 18 1.87 14.79 17.35
N ASP A 19 0.56 14.65 17.15
CA ASP A 19 -0.42 14.38 18.23
C ASP A 19 -0.29 12.99 18.85
N MET A 20 0.43 12.07 18.18
CA MET A 20 0.72 10.72 18.65
C MET A 20 2.12 10.60 19.27
N ALA A 21 2.80 11.71 19.52
CA ALA A 21 4.13 11.72 20.13
C ALA A 21 4.16 10.96 21.46
N GLY A 22 5.10 10.01 21.58
CA GLY A 22 5.25 9.16 22.77
C GLY A 22 4.34 7.92 22.82
N ALA A 23 3.37 7.76 21.89
CA ALA A 23 2.54 6.56 21.81
C ALA A 23 3.31 5.34 21.26
N LEU A 24 4.30 5.58 20.40
CA LEU A 24 5.17 4.57 19.81
C LEU A 24 6.64 5.02 19.90
N PRO A 25 7.61 4.08 19.96
CA PRO A 25 9.01 4.40 19.75
C PRO A 25 9.19 5.07 18.39
N ALA A 26 9.64 6.33 18.39
CA ALA A 26 9.75 7.14 17.19
C ALA A 26 11.20 7.26 16.71
N LEU A 27 11.40 7.20 15.40
CA LEU A 27 12.64 7.56 14.72
C LEU A 27 12.40 8.87 13.98
N ASP A 28 13.13 9.91 14.34
CA ASP A 28 13.15 11.16 13.59
C ASP A 28 13.89 10.93 12.26
N LEU A 29 13.14 10.99 11.17
CA LEU A 29 13.58 10.86 9.80
C LEU A 29 13.11 12.05 8.96
N THR A 30 12.78 13.18 9.60
CA THR A 30 12.26 14.38 8.95
C THR A 30 13.24 14.96 7.93
N SER A 31 14.56 14.76 8.14
CA SER A 31 15.59 15.12 7.16
C SER A 31 15.54 14.29 5.86
N HIS A 32 14.95 13.09 5.91
CA HIS A 32 14.75 12.22 4.74
C HIS A 32 13.45 12.57 3.99
N GLY A 33 12.43 13.07 4.69
CA GLY A 33 11.10 13.36 4.16
C GLY A 33 11.10 14.06 2.80
N PRO A 34 11.72 15.24 2.65
CA PRO A 34 11.72 15.97 1.38
C PRO A 34 12.24 15.18 0.18
N ARG A 35 13.17 14.24 0.39
CA ARG A 35 13.77 13.42 -0.67
C ARG A 35 12.97 12.16 -1.00
N LEU A 36 12.05 11.77 -0.14
CA LEU A 36 11.21 10.58 -0.29
C LEU A 36 9.77 10.92 -0.69
N ARG A 37 9.30 12.14 -0.41
CA ARG A 37 7.90 12.53 -0.62
C ARG A 37 7.46 12.34 -2.08
N PHE A 38 6.34 11.63 -2.27
CA PHE A 38 5.70 11.24 -3.54
C PHE A 38 6.50 10.32 -4.47
N THR A 39 7.79 10.58 -4.63
CA THR A 39 8.65 9.90 -5.59
C THR A 39 10.12 10.10 -5.21
N THR A 40 10.96 9.12 -5.56
CA THR A 40 12.39 9.20 -5.26
C THR A 40 13.24 8.38 -6.24
N SER A 41 14.55 8.52 -6.15
CA SER A 41 15.49 7.79 -6.99
C SER A 41 15.81 6.40 -6.40
N PRO A 42 16.17 5.41 -7.24
CA PRO A 42 16.62 4.11 -6.75
C PRO A 42 17.79 4.20 -5.76
N GLN A 43 18.73 5.12 -5.96
CA GLN A 43 19.85 5.27 -5.04
C GLN A 43 19.42 5.82 -3.67
N ALA A 44 18.53 6.82 -3.66
CA ALA A 44 18.05 7.43 -2.44
C ALA A 44 17.25 6.43 -1.60
N ILE A 45 16.33 5.69 -2.24
CA ILE A 45 15.47 4.76 -1.51
C ILE A 45 16.22 3.55 -0.96
N GLU A 46 17.21 3.01 -1.70
CA GLU A 46 18.03 1.90 -1.20
C GLU A 46 18.99 2.35 -0.09
N THR A 47 19.46 3.60 -0.14
CA THR A 47 20.26 4.18 0.95
C THR A 47 19.41 4.33 2.21
N PHE A 48 18.21 4.91 2.07
CA PHE A 48 17.25 5.04 3.16
C PHE A 48 16.88 3.67 3.75
N PHE A 49 16.52 2.70 2.91
CA PHE A 49 16.12 1.37 3.36
C PHE A 49 17.20 0.67 4.19
N ARG A 50 18.47 0.70 3.74
CA ARG A 50 19.58 0.12 4.50
C ARG A 50 19.76 0.76 5.87
N GLU A 51 19.47 2.05 5.99
CA GLU A 51 19.59 2.79 7.25
C GLU A 51 18.47 2.42 8.23
N VAL A 52 17.24 2.26 7.74
CA VAL A 52 16.07 2.06 8.60
C VAL A 52 15.80 0.59 8.89
N ASP A 53 16.09 -0.34 7.97
CA ASP A 53 15.73 -1.76 8.07
C ASP A 53 16.07 -2.43 9.42
N PRO A 54 17.28 -2.22 10.00
CA PRO A 54 17.62 -2.81 11.30
C PRO A 54 16.78 -2.32 12.48
N ARG A 55 16.06 -1.21 12.31
CA ARG A 55 15.28 -0.52 13.35
C ARG A 55 13.76 -0.69 13.17
N LEU A 56 13.33 -1.34 12.10
CA LEU A 56 11.92 -1.52 11.80
C LEU A 56 11.27 -2.58 12.71
N GLY A 57 10.06 -2.29 13.17
CA GLY A 57 9.19 -3.25 13.85
C GLY A 57 8.30 -4.04 12.89
N ASP A 58 7.40 -4.85 13.42
CA ASP A 58 6.38 -5.56 12.63
C ASP A 58 5.23 -4.61 12.26
N PHE A 59 4.90 -3.68 13.16
CA PHE A 59 3.95 -2.59 12.92
C PHE A 59 4.70 -1.29 12.66
N ILE A 60 4.41 -0.63 11.53
CA ILE A 60 5.10 0.59 11.12
C ILE A 60 4.04 1.67 10.87
N LEU A 61 4.07 2.70 11.70
CA LEU A 61 3.40 3.98 11.43
C LEU A 61 4.43 4.90 10.78
N TYR A 62 4.14 5.58 9.68
CA TYR A 62 5.14 6.40 9.00
C TYR A 62 4.53 7.50 8.15
N GLY A 63 5.04 8.73 8.32
CA GLY A 63 4.73 9.90 7.50
C GLY A 63 3.24 10.18 7.22
N SER A 64 2.99 11.15 6.36
CA SER A 64 1.70 11.32 5.67
C SER A 64 1.52 10.31 4.52
N GLY A 65 0.34 10.30 3.88
CA GLY A 65 0.04 9.47 2.70
C GLY A 65 1.04 9.66 1.53
N ASP A 66 1.70 10.81 1.47
CA ASP A 66 2.75 11.10 0.48
C ASP A 66 3.95 10.13 0.50
N PHE A 67 4.03 9.27 1.52
CA PHE A 67 5.08 8.27 1.69
C PHE A 67 4.60 6.81 1.51
N HIS A 68 3.33 6.56 1.18
CA HIS A 68 2.76 5.20 1.17
C HIS A 68 3.51 4.19 0.25
N HIS A 69 4.26 4.70 -0.74
CA HIS A 69 5.09 3.92 -1.65
C HIS A 69 6.24 3.19 -0.95
N LEU A 70 6.60 3.61 0.27
CA LEU A 70 7.57 2.94 1.13
C LEU A 70 7.09 1.55 1.57
N THR A 71 5.78 1.24 1.49
CA THR A 71 5.25 -0.12 1.74
C THR A 71 5.98 -1.19 0.92
N ALA A 72 6.32 -0.89 -0.33
CA ALA A 72 7.09 -1.81 -1.17
C ALA A 72 8.49 -2.15 -0.64
N LEU A 73 9.06 -1.32 0.24
CA LEU A 73 10.32 -1.60 0.93
C LEU A 73 10.09 -2.50 2.15
N TRP A 74 9.09 -2.19 2.96
CA TRP A 74 8.76 -2.95 4.17
C TRP A 74 8.51 -4.43 3.85
N LEU A 75 7.81 -4.68 2.74
CA LEU A 75 7.52 -6.03 2.23
C LEU A 75 8.78 -6.88 1.97
N ARG A 76 9.93 -6.27 1.69
CA ARG A 76 11.20 -6.98 1.41
C ARG A 76 11.75 -7.74 2.61
N ARG A 77 11.29 -7.39 3.82
CA ARG A 77 11.72 -8.03 5.08
C ARG A 77 11.11 -9.39 5.29
N HIS A 78 9.97 -9.63 4.66
CA HIS A 78 9.25 -10.89 4.75
C HIS A 78 9.81 -11.89 3.75
N ARG A 79 10.02 -13.11 4.22
CA ARG A 79 10.50 -14.24 3.41
C ARG A 79 9.40 -15.23 3.06
N GLU A 80 8.40 -15.32 3.92
CA GLU A 80 7.23 -16.17 3.72
C GLU A 80 6.33 -15.59 2.63
N THR A 81 5.72 -16.47 1.85
CA THR A 81 4.67 -16.08 0.90
C THR A 81 3.52 -15.41 1.64
N LEU A 82 3.03 -14.29 1.12
CA LEU A 82 1.97 -13.49 1.71
C LEU A 82 1.01 -12.90 0.66
N THR A 83 -0.19 -12.58 1.13
CA THR A 83 -1.15 -11.72 0.45
C THR A 83 -1.04 -10.30 0.99
N LEU A 84 -0.84 -9.33 0.10
CA LEU A 84 -0.89 -7.90 0.42
C LEU A 84 -2.34 -7.41 0.36
N VAL A 85 -2.84 -6.84 1.45
CA VAL A 85 -4.15 -6.18 1.51
C VAL A 85 -3.93 -4.68 1.73
N ALA A 86 -4.31 -3.88 0.75
CA ALA A 86 -4.20 -2.42 0.80
C ALA A 86 -5.59 -1.78 0.92
N PHE A 87 -5.73 -0.83 1.82
CA PHE A 87 -6.87 0.10 1.87
C PHE A 87 -6.37 1.45 1.40
N ASP A 88 -6.89 1.91 0.27
CA ASP A 88 -6.37 3.08 -0.43
C ASP A 88 -7.44 3.63 -1.40
N ASN A 89 -7.56 4.95 -1.50
CA ASN A 89 -8.45 5.57 -2.48
C ASN A 89 -7.92 5.44 -3.93
N HIS A 90 -6.62 5.15 -4.07
CA HIS A 90 -5.91 4.92 -5.32
C HIS A 90 -5.52 3.44 -5.48
N PRO A 91 -5.45 2.93 -6.73
CA PRO A 91 -4.98 1.56 -6.97
C PRO A 91 -3.44 1.44 -7.04
N ASP A 92 -2.71 2.55 -7.15
CA ASP A 92 -1.24 2.66 -7.26
C ASP A 92 -0.56 1.71 -8.25
N TRP A 93 -1.31 1.36 -9.28
CA TRP A 93 -0.95 0.37 -10.29
C TRP A 93 -0.34 0.99 -11.56
N ASP A 94 -0.16 2.32 -11.63
CA ASP A 94 0.22 3.00 -12.85
C ASP A 94 1.63 2.57 -13.27
N VAL A 95 1.79 2.19 -14.54
CA VAL A 95 3.04 1.66 -15.08
C VAL A 95 3.95 2.75 -15.66
N ARG A 96 3.49 4.00 -15.72
CA ARG A 96 4.22 5.14 -16.32
C ARG A 96 5.13 5.91 -15.36
N PRO A 97 4.77 6.14 -14.09
CA PRO A 97 5.59 6.92 -13.17
C PRO A 97 7.01 6.36 -12.97
N PRO A 98 7.93 7.17 -12.39
CA PRO A 98 9.22 6.67 -11.93
C PRO A 98 9.05 5.43 -11.04
N ARG A 99 10.05 4.53 -11.09
CA ARG A 99 10.04 3.23 -10.40
C ARG A 99 9.59 3.32 -8.94
N TRP A 100 10.02 4.35 -8.22
CA TRP A 100 9.68 4.59 -6.83
C TRP A 100 8.82 5.84 -6.72
N SER A 101 7.50 5.64 -6.77
CA SER A 101 6.51 6.71 -6.65
C SER A 101 5.20 6.16 -6.10
N CYS A 102 4.41 7.04 -5.50
CA CYS A 102 3.06 6.78 -4.99
C CYS A 102 2.19 6.04 -6.02
N GLY A 103 1.86 6.67 -7.15
CA GLY A 103 0.93 6.08 -8.12
C GLY A 103 1.37 4.77 -8.81
N GLY A 104 2.57 4.25 -8.55
CA GLY A 104 3.10 3.02 -9.16
C GLY A 104 3.72 2.03 -8.18
N TRP A 105 3.60 2.22 -6.86
CA TRP A 105 4.30 1.38 -5.88
C TRP A 105 3.77 -0.05 -5.82
N MET A 106 2.49 -0.26 -6.16
CA MET A 106 1.89 -1.60 -6.22
C MET A 106 2.67 -2.51 -7.17
N ASN A 107 3.20 -1.95 -8.25
CA ASN A 107 4.05 -2.68 -9.19
C ASN A 107 5.37 -3.13 -8.56
N ARG A 108 5.93 -2.37 -7.61
CA ARG A 108 7.14 -2.75 -6.86
C ARG A 108 6.86 -3.87 -5.87
N ALA A 109 5.70 -3.83 -5.22
CA ALA A 109 5.27 -4.91 -4.34
C ALA A 109 5.11 -6.23 -5.13
N LEU A 110 4.46 -6.20 -6.29
CA LEU A 110 4.22 -7.39 -7.12
C LEU A 110 5.47 -7.95 -7.83
N GLU A 111 6.57 -7.19 -7.86
CA GLU A 111 7.88 -7.69 -8.31
C GLU A 111 8.55 -8.60 -7.26
N LEU A 112 8.10 -8.55 -6.00
CA LEU A 112 8.64 -9.39 -4.93
C LEU A 112 8.09 -10.82 -5.05
N PRO A 113 8.94 -11.87 -5.04
CA PRO A 113 8.50 -13.24 -5.24
C PRO A 113 7.63 -13.78 -4.11
N GLN A 114 7.77 -13.25 -2.89
CA GLN A 114 6.95 -13.61 -1.74
C GLN A 114 5.56 -12.97 -1.76
N VAL A 115 5.32 -11.96 -2.60
CA VAL A 115 3.98 -11.36 -2.75
C VAL A 115 3.22 -12.16 -3.79
N GLU A 116 2.40 -13.11 -3.33
CA GLU A 116 1.61 -13.99 -4.19
C GLU A 116 0.58 -13.17 -4.97
N ARG A 117 -0.21 -12.38 -4.24
CA ARG A 117 -1.20 -11.45 -4.78
C ARG A 117 -1.30 -10.19 -3.93
N ALA A 118 -1.79 -9.12 -4.55
CA ALA A 118 -2.18 -7.89 -3.89
C ALA A 118 -3.66 -7.60 -4.13
N VAL A 119 -4.37 -7.15 -3.11
CA VAL A 119 -5.78 -6.82 -3.14
C VAL A 119 -5.97 -5.42 -2.59
N VAL A 120 -6.50 -4.51 -3.40
CA VAL A 120 -6.74 -3.10 -3.02
C VAL A 120 -8.22 -2.87 -2.83
N TRP A 121 -8.59 -2.30 -1.68
CA TRP A 121 -9.96 -1.99 -1.30
C TRP A 121 -10.17 -0.49 -1.17
N GLY A 122 -11.30 -0.02 -1.68
CA GLY A 122 -11.77 1.35 -1.43
C GLY A 122 -11.37 2.36 -2.49
N CYS A 123 -10.95 1.94 -3.68
CA CYS A 123 -10.51 2.87 -4.71
C CYS A 123 -11.70 3.71 -5.24
N GLY A 124 -11.78 4.98 -4.84
CA GLY A 124 -12.79 5.92 -5.31
C GLY A 124 -12.31 6.82 -6.45
N ASN A 125 -10.99 6.92 -6.63
CA ASN A 125 -10.40 7.93 -7.50
C ASN A 125 -10.45 7.56 -9.00
N PHE A 126 -10.01 8.48 -9.88
CA PHE A 126 -10.24 8.44 -11.32
C PHE A 126 -9.50 7.29 -12.04
N GLU A 127 -8.45 6.74 -11.45
CA GLU A 127 -7.52 5.79 -12.07
C GLU A 127 -8.19 4.47 -12.46
N CYS A 128 -9.25 4.09 -11.75
CA CYS A 128 -10.00 2.86 -12.02
C CYS A 128 -10.87 2.94 -13.28
N TRP A 129 -10.96 4.11 -13.92
CA TRP A 129 -11.95 4.40 -14.96
C TRP A 129 -11.31 4.83 -16.28
N TRP A 130 -12.05 4.67 -17.37
CA TRP A 130 -11.61 5.13 -18.68
C TRP A 130 -11.42 6.67 -18.69
N PRO A 131 -10.34 7.19 -19.30
CA PRO A 131 -9.28 6.46 -20.00
C PRO A 131 -8.15 5.97 -19.09
N HIS A 132 -8.02 6.50 -17.88
CA HIS A 132 -6.86 6.30 -16.99
C HIS A 132 -6.57 4.84 -16.66
N GLN A 133 -7.61 4.00 -16.60
CA GLN A 133 -7.49 2.57 -16.32
C GLN A 133 -6.54 1.85 -17.31
N ILE A 134 -6.33 2.36 -18.54
CA ILE A 134 -5.41 1.73 -19.50
C ILE A 134 -3.96 1.69 -19.02
N PHE A 135 -3.60 2.57 -18.08
CA PHE A 135 -2.24 2.66 -17.53
C PHE A 135 -2.03 1.81 -16.28
N GLY A 136 -3.08 1.16 -15.78
CA GLY A 136 -2.94 0.19 -14.69
C GLY A 136 -2.23 -1.08 -15.13
N ASN A 137 -1.71 -1.85 -14.17
CA ASN A 137 -1.03 -3.11 -14.42
C ASN A 137 -2.00 -4.24 -14.83
N ARG A 138 -2.49 -4.15 -16.08
CA ARG A 138 -3.42 -5.11 -16.69
C ARG A 138 -2.84 -6.52 -16.79
N LYS A 139 -1.51 -6.66 -16.79
CA LYS A 139 -0.85 -7.96 -16.77
C LYS A 139 -1.06 -8.66 -15.43
N ALA A 140 -0.87 -7.96 -14.32
CA ALA A 140 -1.08 -8.52 -12.98
C ALA A 140 -2.57 -8.81 -12.72
N GLU A 141 -3.48 -7.92 -13.14
CA GLU A 141 -4.93 -8.17 -13.02
C GLU A 141 -5.35 -9.43 -13.78
N ARG A 142 -4.94 -9.57 -15.05
CA ARG A 142 -5.27 -10.78 -15.84
C ARG A 142 -4.68 -12.06 -15.28
N ALA A 143 -3.55 -11.96 -14.56
CA ALA A 143 -2.91 -13.10 -13.90
C ALA A 143 -3.51 -13.40 -12.52
N GLY A 144 -4.51 -12.64 -12.06
CA GLY A 144 -5.07 -12.78 -10.71
C GLY A 144 -4.12 -12.34 -9.58
N ARG A 145 -2.97 -11.72 -9.92
CA ARG A 145 -1.99 -11.25 -8.94
C ARG A 145 -2.31 -9.87 -8.38
N LEU A 146 -3.17 -9.11 -9.06
CA LEU A 146 -3.69 -7.83 -8.58
C LEU A 146 -5.22 -7.82 -8.68
N VAL A 147 -5.89 -7.62 -7.56
CA VAL A 147 -7.34 -7.44 -7.50
C VAL A 147 -7.61 -6.06 -6.94
N VAL A 148 -8.53 -5.32 -7.57
CA VAL A 148 -8.90 -3.97 -7.14
C VAL A 148 -10.40 -3.93 -6.96
N HIS A 149 -10.84 -3.44 -5.81
CA HIS A 149 -12.23 -3.28 -5.42
C HIS A 149 -12.59 -1.78 -5.40
N PRO A 150 -12.96 -1.19 -6.56
CA PRO A 150 -13.31 0.22 -6.65
C PRO A 150 -14.76 0.48 -6.27
N TRP A 151 -15.03 1.68 -5.74
CA TRP A 151 -16.39 2.18 -5.50
C TRP A 151 -17.11 2.50 -6.82
N THR A 152 -18.35 2.05 -6.95
CA THR A 152 -19.17 2.28 -8.17
C THR A 152 -20.45 3.06 -7.93
N ASP A 153 -20.74 3.47 -6.68
CA ASP A 153 -21.99 4.12 -6.28
C ASP A 153 -22.33 5.35 -7.14
N GLU A 154 -21.33 6.15 -7.52
CA GLU A 154 -21.50 7.38 -8.30
C GLU A 154 -21.15 7.22 -9.78
N ARG A 155 -21.05 5.97 -10.26
CA ARG A 155 -20.65 5.66 -11.63
C ARG A 155 -21.83 5.14 -12.46
N PRO A 156 -21.77 5.22 -13.81
CA PRO A 156 -22.79 4.62 -14.66
C PRO A 156 -22.94 3.13 -14.35
N LEU A 157 -24.15 2.57 -14.49
CA LEU A 157 -24.44 1.15 -14.18
C LEU A 157 -23.45 0.17 -14.81
N LYS A 158 -22.94 0.46 -16.01
CA LYS A 158 -21.91 -0.37 -16.67
C LYS A 158 -20.61 -0.51 -15.84
N ALA A 159 -20.31 0.43 -14.95
CA ALA A 159 -19.15 0.35 -14.08
C ALA A 159 -19.28 -0.73 -13.00
N SER A 160 -20.50 -1.07 -12.55
CA SER A 160 -20.71 -2.15 -11.58
C SER A 160 -20.50 -3.54 -12.18
N GLU A 161 -20.45 -3.66 -13.51
CA GLU A 161 -20.05 -4.88 -14.21
C GLU A 161 -18.53 -5.15 -14.13
N ARG A 162 -17.73 -4.16 -13.68
CA ARG A 162 -16.29 -4.34 -13.49
C ARG A 162 -16.06 -5.39 -12.39
N PRO A 163 -15.28 -6.46 -12.66
CA PRO A 163 -14.94 -7.43 -11.63
C PRO A 163 -14.31 -6.78 -10.40
N GLY A 164 -14.79 -7.17 -9.22
CA GLY A 164 -14.35 -6.62 -7.95
C GLY A 164 -15.03 -5.31 -7.54
N ALA A 165 -15.86 -4.69 -8.39
CA ALA A 165 -16.62 -3.49 -8.02
C ALA A 165 -17.40 -3.67 -6.72
N ILE A 166 -17.40 -2.63 -5.90
CA ILE A 166 -18.11 -2.58 -4.63
C ILE A 166 -19.07 -1.39 -4.59
N LEU A 167 -20.12 -1.54 -3.78
CA LEU A 167 -21.10 -0.49 -3.45
C LEU A 167 -21.13 -0.28 -1.95
N ARG A 168 -21.53 0.90 -1.49
CA ARG A 168 -21.71 1.21 -0.06
C ARG A 168 -22.64 0.23 0.65
N GLU A 169 -23.63 -0.30 -0.07
CA GLU A 169 -24.61 -1.25 0.47
C GLU A 169 -24.08 -2.69 0.65
N ASN A 170 -23.10 -3.14 -0.14
CA ASN A 170 -22.70 -4.55 -0.18
C ASN A 170 -21.20 -4.82 0.09
N TRP A 171 -20.36 -3.78 0.17
CA TRP A 171 -18.92 -3.96 0.34
C TRP A 171 -18.55 -4.76 1.60
N ARG A 172 -19.32 -4.62 2.68
CA ARG A 172 -19.08 -5.34 3.95
C ARG A 172 -19.22 -6.85 3.78
N GLU A 173 -20.24 -7.29 3.04
CA GLU A 173 -20.46 -8.69 2.75
C GLU A 173 -19.35 -9.23 1.84
N HIS A 174 -19.02 -8.49 0.77
CA HIS A 174 -17.92 -8.85 -0.13
C HIS A 174 -16.58 -8.97 0.62
N PHE A 175 -16.28 -8.02 1.50
CA PHE A 175 -15.07 -8.03 2.31
C PHE A 175 -15.08 -9.18 3.32
N ALA A 176 -16.21 -9.46 3.98
CA ALA A 176 -16.33 -10.59 4.91
C ALA A 176 -16.14 -11.94 4.19
N ASN A 177 -16.61 -12.07 2.94
CA ASN A 177 -16.38 -13.25 2.13
C ASN A 177 -14.89 -13.40 1.79
N PHE A 178 -14.26 -12.33 1.29
CA PHE A 178 -12.83 -12.27 1.04
C PHE A 178 -12.00 -12.61 2.30
N ALA A 179 -12.31 -12.01 3.45
CA ALA A 179 -11.58 -12.23 4.69
C ALA A 179 -11.66 -13.70 5.17
N ARG A 180 -12.77 -14.40 4.90
CA ARG A 180 -12.89 -15.84 5.19
C ARG A 180 -11.97 -16.69 4.31
N GLU A 181 -11.75 -16.29 3.07
CA GLU A 181 -10.84 -16.98 2.14
C GLU A 181 -9.38 -16.83 2.55
N LEU A 182 -9.01 -15.75 3.26
CA LEU A 182 -7.66 -15.51 3.76
C LEU A 182 -7.25 -16.35 4.97
N SER A 183 -8.16 -17.16 5.53
CA SER A 183 -7.89 -17.92 6.76
C SER A 183 -6.72 -18.88 6.58
N GLY A 184 -5.62 -18.63 7.29
CA GLY A 184 -4.39 -19.44 7.24
C GLY A 184 -3.33 -18.93 6.27
N GLU A 185 -3.58 -17.83 5.55
CA GLU A 185 -2.57 -17.12 4.76
C GLU A 185 -1.75 -16.16 5.64
N ASN A 186 -0.49 -15.92 5.26
CA ASN A 186 0.25 -14.78 5.82
C ASN A 186 -0.26 -13.50 5.16
N LEU A 187 -0.59 -12.49 5.95
CA LEU A 187 -1.14 -11.23 5.47
C LEU A 187 -0.20 -10.08 5.79
N TYR A 188 -0.04 -9.18 4.83
CA TYR A 188 0.51 -7.84 5.07
C TYR A 188 -0.59 -6.83 4.80
N VAL A 189 -0.94 -6.02 5.80
CA VAL A 189 -1.97 -4.99 5.67
C VAL A 189 -1.30 -3.61 5.60
N THR A 190 -1.72 -2.80 4.65
CA THR A 190 -1.35 -1.37 4.57
C THR A 190 -2.59 -0.51 4.41
N ILE A 191 -2.55 0.68 5.00
CA ILE A 191 -3.67 1.62 5.03
C ILE A 191 -3.12 3.00 4.66
N ASP A 192 -3.56 3.53 3.53
CA ASP A 192 -3.53 4.96 3.27
C ASP A 192 -4.83 5.57 3.80
N LEU A 193 -4.72 6.67 4.54
CA LEU A 193 -5.85 7.28 5.23
C LEU A 193 -6.80 8.01 4.29
N ASP A 194 -6.37 8.31 3.07
CA ASP A 194 -7.25 8.91 2.08
C ASP A 194 -8.41 7.99 1.65
N CYS A 195 -8.34 6.69 1.99
CA CYS A 195 -9.43 5.74 1.80
C CYS A 195 -10.67 6.03 2.67
N LEU A 196 -10.57 6.98 3.62
CA LEU A 196 -11.63 7.39 4.53
C LEU A 196 -12.41 8.63 4.04
N ALA A 197 -11.95 9.29 2.98
CA ALA A 197 -12.48 10.58 2.49
C ALA A 197 -13.77 10.45 1.66
#